data_AF-A0A0Q8BMY5-F1
#
_entry.id   AF-A0A0Q8BMY5-F1
#
_cell.length_a   1.000
_cell.length_b   1.000
_cell.length_c   1.000
_cell.angle_alpha   90.00
_cell.angle_beta   90.00
_cell.angle_gamma   90.00
#
_symmetry.space_group_name_H-M   'P 1'
#
loop_
_entity.id
_entity.type
_entity.pdbx_description
1 polymer ?
#
loop_
_entity_poly.entity_id
_entity_poly.type
_entity_poly.pdbx_seq_one_letter_code
_entity_poly.pdbx_strand_id
1 'polypeptide(L)'
;MFIQTEATADPASLKFLPGRQVLAEGTLQIRDREAAARSPLAVKLFNVDGVAALSFGADTIIITKSGGDWQHLKPALLGVIMEHFMSGAPVVLEPIKAIGEVSSEAQAMVATVKEALRLVIDPELGYNIVDLGLVYDVAIEDGGVANITMTTTTRGCPATNYLKDGARDAAWSVVGVEFVDVKLTYEPPWTPEMMSVEAKRHLGIADGDGW
;
A
#
# COMPACT_ATOMS: atom_id res chain seq x y z
N MET A 1 -35.59 -2.25 -4.77
CA MET A 1 -34.45 -1.40 -4.37
C MET A 1 -34.66 -0.03 -4.99
N PHE A 2 -34.42 1.07 -4.26
CA PHE A 2 -34.58 2.44 -4.77
C PHE A 2 -33.22 3.16 -4.69
N ILE A 3 -32.76 3.70 -5.81
CA ILE A 3 -31.46 4.38 -5.90
C ILE A 3 -31.73 5.88 -6.08
N GLN A 4 -31.22 6.69 -5.16
CA GLN A 4 -31.28 8.15 -5.29
C GLN A 4 -30.11 8.64 -6.13
N THR A 5 -30.28 9.78 -6.80
CA THR A 5 -29.20 10.42 -7.58
C THR A 5 -29.07 11.87 -7.21
N GLU A 6 -27.84 12.33 -7.01
CA GLU A 6 -27.51 13.72 -6.68
C GLU A 6 -26.49 14.26 -7.69
N ALA A 7 -26.63 15.54 -8.03
CA ALA A 7 -25.60 16.25 -8.78
C ALA A 7 -24.33 16.39 -7.94
N THR A 8 -23.17 16.33 -8.58
CA THR A 8 -21.89 16.64 -7.94
C THR A 8 -21.44 18.05 -8.34
N ALA A 9 -20.32 18.51 -7.76
CA ALA A 9 -19.70 19.77 -8.19
C ALA A 9 -19.20 19.72 -9.64
N ASP A 10 -18.88 18.53 -10.15
CA ASP A 10 -18.48 18.31 -11.54
C ASP A 10 -19.72 17.92 -12.38
N PRO A 11 -20.09 18.70 -13.42
CA PRO A 11 -21.23 18.38 -14.29
C PRO A 11 -21.04 17.09 -15.09
N ALA A 12 -19.79 16.63 -15.27
CA ALA A 12 -19.47 15.35 -15.89
C ALA A 12 -19.62 14.18 -14.91
N SER A 13 -19.93 14.42 -13.64
CA SER A 13 -20.05 13.40 -12.61
C SER A 13 -21.41 13.42 -11.90
N LEU A 14 -22.00 12.24 -11.72
CA LEU A 14 -23.28 12.06 -11.03
C LEU A 14 -23.13 11.05 -9.90
N LYS A 15 -23.68 11.38 -8.72
CA LYS A 15 -23.66 10.51 -7.54
C LYS A 15 -24.93 9.66 -7.49
N PHE A 16 -24.77 8.39 -7.20
CA PHE A 16 -25.81 7.39 -7.01
C PHE A 16 -25.73 6.86 -5.57
N LEU A 17 -26.86 6.87 -4.86
CA LEU A 17 -26.98 6.36 -3.50
C LEU A 17 -27.92 5.15 -3.49
N PRO A 18 -27.37 3.91 -3.48
CA PRO A 18 -28.16 2.69 -3.49
C PRO A 18 -28.92 2.39 -2.19
N GLY A 19 -28.67 3.16 -1.12
CA GLY A 19 -29.26 2.93 0.20
C GLY A 19 -28.72 1.66 0.89
N ARG A 20 -27.56 1.17 0.44
CA ARG A 20 -26.82 0.03 0.98
C ARG A 20 -25.34 0.36 1.02
N GLN A 21 -24.61 -0.33 1.87
CA GLN A 21 -23.16 -0.23 1.91
C GLN A 21 -22.56 -0.68 0.57
N VAL A 22 -21.74 0.18 -0.02
CA VAL A 22 -21.00 -0.02 -1.27
C VAL A 22 -19.58 -0.50 -0.92
N LEU A 23 -18.91 0.21 -0.02
CA LEU A 23 -17.61 -0.16 0.55
C LEU A 23 -17.69 -0.20 2.07
N ALA A 24 -16.91 -1.07 2.70
CA ALA A 24 -16.79 -1.08 4.16
C ALA A 24 -16.04 0.14 4.69
N GLU A 25 -14.92 0.49 4.06
CA GLU A 25 -14.07 1.60 4.47
C GLU A 25 -13.39 2.26 3.24
N GLY A 26 -13.04 3.54 3.37
CA GLY A 26 -12.26 4.27 2.36
C GLY A 26 -13.02 4.68 1.09
N THR A 27 -12.27 4.89 0.01
CA THR A 27 -12.78 5.25 -1.32
C THR A 27 -11.98 4.49 -2.36
N LEU A 28 -12.66 3.93 -3.36
CA LEU A 28 -12.03 3.23 -4.47
C LEU A 28 -12.25 4.03 -5.76
N GLN A 29 -11.16 4.51 -6.37
CA GLN A 29 -11.16 5.20 -7.66
C GLN A 29 -10.84 4.19 -8.77
N ILE A 30 -11.60 4.22 -9.86
CA ILE A 30 -11.46 3.31 -10.98
C ILE A 30 -11.49 4.14 -12.26
N ARG A 31 -10.38 4.16 -13.00
CA ARG A 31 -10.20 5.02 -14.18
C ARG A 31 -10.05 4.24 -15.49
N ASP A 32 -9.94 2.93 -15.42
CA ASP A 32 -9.76 2.04 -16.56
C ASP A 32 -10.35 0.64 -16.30
N ARG A 33 -10.31 -0.20 -17.34
CA ARG A 33 -10.87 -1.56 -17.29
C ARG A 33 -10.05 -2.52 -16.44
N GLU A 34 -8.75 -2.27 -16.28
CA GLU A 34 -7.87 -3.10 -15.46
C GLU A 34 -8.22 -2.92 -13.98
N ALA A 35 -8.31 -1.67 -13.52
CA ALA A 35 -8.77 -1.32 -12.19
C ALA A 35 -10.22 -1.80 -11.95
N ALA A 36 -11.07 -1.81 -12.98
CA ALA A 36 -12.45 -2.28 -12.88
C ALA A 36 -12.55 -3.77 -12.54
N ALA A 37 -11.57 -4.60 -12.91
CA ALA A 37 -11.57 -6.05 -12.65
C ALA A 37 -11.68 -6.39 -11.15
N ARG A 38 -11.35 -5.44 -10.27
CA ARG A 38 -11.45 -5.55 -8.80
C ARG A 38 -12.88 -5.49 -8.28
N SER A 39 -13.85 -5.07 -9.10
CA SER A 39 -15.24 -4.91 -8.71
C SER A 39 -16.18 -5.45 -9.80
N PRO A 40 -17.03 -6.45 -9.51
CA PRO A 40 -17.97 -6.96 -10.51
C PRO A 40 -18.99 -5.89 -10.90
N LEU A 41 -19.31 -4.98 -9.98
CA LEU A 41 -20.12 -3.80 -10.28
C LEU A 41 -19.40 -2.86 -11.25
N ALA A 42 -18.12 -2.56 -11.01
CA ALA A 42 -17.33 -1.68 -11.87
C ALA A 42 -17.18 -2.24 -13.27
N VAL A 43 -16.89 -3.55 -13.43
CA VAL A 43 -16.82 -4.20 -14.74
C VAL A 43 -18.12 -4.00 -15.51
N LYS A 44 -19.28 -4.22 -14.86
CA LYS A 44 -20.59 -4.03 -15.50
C LYS A 44 -20.83 -2.56 -15.85
N LEU A 45 -20.46 -1.62 -14.98
CA LEU A 45 -20.63 -0.18 -15.22
C LEU A 45 -19.74 0.34 -16.36
N PHE A 46 -18.50 -0.14 -16.48
CA PHE A 46 -17.59 0.21 -17.59
C PHE A 46 -18.02 -0.37 -18.95
N ASN A 47 -18.97 -1.30 -18.96
CA ASN A 47 -19.59 -1.80 -20.19
C ASN A 47 -20.78 -0.93 -20.64
N VAL A 48 -21.17 0.08 -19.85
CA VAL A 48 -22.14 1.10 -20.29
C VAL A 48 -21.40 2.15 -21.10
N ASP A 49 -21.79 2.31 -22.36
CA ASP A 49 -21.19 3.30 -23.26
C ASP A 49 -21.31 4.71 -22.68
N GLY A 50 -20.18 5.43 -22.66
CA GLY A 50 -20.09 6.79 -22.14
C GLY A 50 -19.63 6.91 -20.69
N VAL A 51 -19.35 5.80 -19.99
CA VAL A 51 -18.68 5.81 -18.67
C VAL A 51 -17.17 5.97 -18.84
N ALA A 52 -16.59 6.96 -18.15
CA ALA A 52 -15.15 7.24 -18.15
C ALA A 52 -14.45 6.77 -16.88
N ALA A 53 -15.06 7.04 -15.73
CA ALA A 53 -14.47 6.73 -14.43
C ALA A 53 -15.55 6.46 -13.39
N LEU A 54 -15.18 5.73 -12.35
CA LEU A 54 -16.03 5.38 -11.23
C LEU A 54 -15.30 5.69 -9.92
N SER A 55 -16.07 6.10 -8.92
CA SER A 55 -15.59 6.24 -7.54
C SER A 55 -16.61 5.62 -6.60
N PHE A 56 -16.17 4.66 -5.79
CA PHE A 56 -17.00 4.09 -4.73
C PHE A 56 -16.60 4.69 -3.40
N GLY A 57 -17.58 5.15 -2.62
CA GLY A 57 -17.44 5.49 -1.21
C GLY A 57 -18.16 4.47 -0.33
N ALA A 58 -18.36 4.80 0.95
CA ALA A 58 -19.02 3.91 1.91
C ALA A 58 -20.44 3.48 1.48
N ASP A 59 -21.24 4.43 1.01
CA ASP A 59 -22.64 4.26 0.61
C ASP A 59 -22.97 4.95 -0.73
N THR A 60 -21.93 5.37 -1.46
CA THR A 60 -22.05 6.19 -2.66
C THR A 60 -21.29 5.59 -3.84
N ILE A 61 -21.86 5.76 -5.02
CA ILE A 61 -21.22 5.45 -6.31
C ILE A 61 -21.24 6.73 -7.14
N ILE A 62 -20.09 7.29 -7.45
CA ILE A 62 -19.96 8.43 -8.35
C ILE A 62 -19.50 7.91 -9.70
N ILE A 63 -20.17 8.33 -10.75
CA ILE A 63 -19.88 7.93 -12.13
C ILE A 63 -19.56 9.20 -12.91
N THR A 64 -18.42 9.20 -13.58
CA THR A 64 -17.99 10.26 -14.48
C THR A 64 -18.18 9.80 -15.91
N LYS A 65 -18.81 10.63 -16.75
CA LYS A 65 -19.02 10.34 -18.17
C LYS A 65 -17.88 10.86 -19.05
N SER A 66 -17.57 10.18 -20.15
CA SER A 66 -16.65 10.65 -21.19
C SER A 66 -17.33 11.57 -22.21
N GLY A 67 -18.67 11.56 -22.24
CA GLY A 67 -19.51 12.33 -23.16
C GLY A 67 -20.98 11.90 -23.05
N GLY A 68 -21.85 12.49 -23.87
CA GLY A 68 -23.29 12.16 -23.90
C GLY A 68 -24.14 12.82 -22.81
N ASP A 69 -25.44 12.54 -22.81
CA ASP A 69 -26.42 13.13 -21.89
C ASP A 69 -26.77 12.16 -20.75
N TRP A 70 -26.83 12.68 -19.53
CA TRP A 70 -27.24 11.92 -18.35
C TRP A 70 -28.66 11.35 -18.48
N GLN A 71 -29.55 11.97 -19.25
CA GLN A 71 -30.90 11.45 -19.52
C GLN A 71 -30.87 10.05 -20.17
N HIS A 72 -29.86 9.74 -20.98
CA HIS A 72 -29.71 8.45 -21.65
C HIS A 72 -28.86 7.46 -20.86
N LEU A 73 -27.79 7.95 -20.21
CA LEU A 73 -26.91 7.15 -19.37
C LEU A 73 -27.62 6.63 -18.11
N LYS A 74 -28.43 7.49 -17.46
CA LYS A 74 -29.01 7.21 -16.15
C LYS A 74 -29.89 5.95 -16.11
N PRO A 75 -30.81 5.70 -17.06
CA PRO A 75 -31.59 4.46 -17.08
C PRO A 75 -30.72 3.19 -17.13
N ALA A 76 -29.66 3.18 -17.94
CA ALA A 76 -28.76 2.04 -18.06
C ALA A 76 -27.95 1.80 -16.77
N LEU A 77 -27.39 2.86 -16.20
CA LEU A 77 -26.60 2.79 -14.95
C LEU A 77 -27.46 2.34 -13.77
N LEU A 78 -28.69 2.86 -13.65
CA LEU A 78 -29.63 2.41 -12.62
C LEU A 78 -29.95 0.92 -12.75
N GLY A 79 -30.17 0.43 -13.98
CA GLY A 79 -30.40 -0.98 -14.26
C GLY A 79 -29.24 -1.87 -13.79
N VAL A 80 -28.01 -1.49 -14.14
CA VAL A 80 -26.80 -2.23 -13.74
C VAL A 80 -26.62 -2.26 -12.21
N ILE A 81 -26.77 -1.12 -11.55
CA ILE A 81 -26.62 -1.04 -10.08
C ILE A 81 -27.71 -1.87 -9.40
N MET A 82 -28.97 -1.76 -9.85
CA MET A 82 -30.07 -2.55 -9.30
C MET A 82 -29.84 -4.05 -9.47
N GLU A 83 -29.50 -4.50 -10.67
CA GLU A 83 -29.23 -5.91 -10.95
C GLU A 83 -28.12 -6.45 -10.05
N HIS A 84 -27.01 -5.72 -9.94
CA HIS A 84 -25.88 -6.13 -9.11
C HIS A 84 -26.28 -6.31 -7.64
N PHE A 85 -26.92 -5.31 -7.02
CA PHE A 85 -27.33 -5.40 -5.62
C PHE A 85 -28.47 -6.40 -5.36
N MET A 86 -29.31 -6.67 -6.36
CA MET A 86 -30.33 -7.74 -6.27
C MET A 86 -29.71 -9.13 -6.40
N SER A 87 -28.59 -9.28 -7.12
CA SER A 87 -27.87 -10.56 -7.24
C SER A 87 -27.18 -11.00 -5.95
N GLY A 88 -26.93 -10.07 -5.01
CA GLY A 88 -26.18 -10.34 -3.79
C GLY A 88 -24.68 -10.55 -4.01
N ALA A 89 -24.19 -10.36 -5.25
CA ALA A 89 -22.77 -10.36 -5.55
C ALA A 89 -22.05 -9.26 -4.76
N PRO A 90 -20.79 -9.50 -4.33
CA PRO A 90 -20.02 -8.48 -3.64
C PRO A 90 -19.70 -7.33 -4.60
N VAL A 91 -19.78 -6.09 -4.10
CA VAL A 91 -19.46 -4.88 -4.89
C VAL A 91 -17.98 -4.88 -5.27
N VAL A 92 -17.11 -5.34 -4.38
CA VAL A 92 -15.67 -5.50 -4.63
C VAL A 92 -15.33 -6.96 -4.33
N LEU A 93 -14.54 -7.61 -5.19
CA LEU A 93 -14.28 -9.05 -5.09
C LEU A 93 -13.49 -9.47 -3.83
N GLU A 94 -12.91 -8.51 -3.10
CA GLU A 94 -12.28 -8.67 -1.79
C GLU A 94 -12.17 -7.29 -1.11
N PRO A 95 -12.05 -7.20 0.23
CA PRO A 95 -12.03 -5.92 0.92
C PRO A 95 -10.88 -5.06 0.41
N ILE A 96 -11.12 -3.75 0.35
CA ILE A 96 -10.05 -2.76 0.28
C ILE A 96 -9.08 -3.11 1.40
N LYS A 97 -7.97 -3.74 1.07
CA LYS A 97 -6.82 -3.75 1.95
C LYS A 97 -6.49 -2.30 2.17
N ALA A 98 -6.66 -1.87 3.41
CA ALA A 98 -6.15 -0.63 3.93
C ALA A 98 -4.79 -0.36 3.30
N ILE A 99 -4.58 0.88 2.84
CA ILE A 99 -3.27 1.50 2.60
C ILE A 99 -2.10 0.66 3.17
N GLY A 100 -1.50 -0.21 2.35
CA GLY A 100 -0.49 -1.15 2.87
C GLY A 100 -0.44 -2.55 2.26
N GLU A 101 -0.78 -2.74 0.99
CA GLU A 101 -0.19 -3.87 0.26
C GLU A 101 0.52 -3.41 -0.99
N VAL A 102 1.84 -3.43 -0.83
CA VAL A 102 2.89 -3.36 -1.82
C VAL A 102 2.57 -4.38 -2.95
N SER A 103 2.61 -3.93 -4.22
CA SER A 103 2.51 -4.80 -5.42
C SER A 103 3.35 -6.07 -5.22
N SER A 104 2.92 -7.23 -5.73
CA SER A 104 3.68 -8.50 -5.61
C SER A 104 5.13 -8.37 -6.08
N GLU A 105 5.39 -7.49 -7.06
CA GLU A 105 6.73 -7.11 -7.51
C GLU A 105 7.46 -6.24 -6.48
N ALA A 106 6.78 -5.25 -5.92
CA ALA A 106 7.36 -4.40 -4.89
C ALA A 106 7.57 -5.17 -3.57
N GLN A 107 6.78 -6.20 -3.25
CA GLN A 107 6.98 -7.05 -2.07
C GLN A 107 8.16 -8.01 -2.27
N ALA A 108 8.32 -8.54 -3.49
CA ALA A 108 9.55 -9.24 -3.88
C ALA A 108 10.77 -8.31 -3.84
N MET A 109 10.61 -7.04 -4.22
CA MET A 109 11.68 -6.05 -4.14
C MET A 109 12.01 -5.66 -2.71
N VAL A 110 11.02 -5.51 -1.81
CA VAL A 110 11.23 -5.34 -0.36
C VAL A 110 12.07 -6.49 0.19
N ALA A 111 11.74 -7.73 -0.16
CA ALA A 111 12.53 -8.90 0.26
C ALA A 111 13.97 -8.82 -0.26
N THR A 112 14.15 -8.44 -1.53
CA THR A 112 15.48 -8.32 -2.15
C THR A 112 16.30 -7.19 -1.50
N VAL A 113 15.69 -6.05 -1.19
CA VAL A 113 16.34 -4.95 -0.46
C VAL A 113 16.71 -5.40 0.95
N LYS A 114 15.83 -6.10 1.67
CA LYS A 114 16.18 -6.66 2.99
C LYS A 114 17.37 -7.60 2.93
N GLU A 115 17.46 -8.45 1.90
CA GLU A 115 18.64 -9.32 1.69
C GLU A 115 19.91 -8.50 1.38
N ALA A 116 19.82 -7.47 0.54
CA ALA A 116 20.95 -6.59 0.27
C ALA A 116 21.46 -5.88 1.54
N LEU A 117 20.54 -5.44 2.42
CA LEU A 117 20.89 -4.82 3.70
C LEU A 117 21.65 -5.77 4.64
N ARG A 118 21.54 -7.10 4.47
CA ARG A 118 22.33 -8.08 5.25
C ARG A 118 23.84 -8.01 4.92
N LEU A 119 24.23 -7.36 3.83
CA LEU A 119 25.63 -7.13 3.47
C LEU A 119 26.28 -5.99 4.27
N VAL A 120 25.47 -5.14 4.90
CA VAL A 120 25.94 -4.02 5.70
C VAL A 120 26.26 -4.52 7.11
N ILE A 121 27.53 -4.48 7.47
CA ILE A 121 28.03 -4.95 8.76
C ILE A 121 28.24 -3.75 9.69
N ASP A 122 27.71 -3.84 10.91
CA ASP A 122 28.00 -2.89 11.97
C ASP A 122 29.48 -3.05 12.40
N PRO A 123 30.32 -2.01 12.30
CA PRO A 123 31.75 -2.12 12.57
C PRO A 123 32.06 -2.33 14.06
N GLU A 124 31.15 -1.98 14.96
CA GLU A 124 31.31 -2.13 16.41
C GLU A 124 30.90 -3.53 16.86
N LEU A 125 29.83 -4.07 16.27
CA LEU A 125 29.28 -5.38 16.64
C LEU A 125 29.74 -6.53 15.73
N GLY A 126 30.32 -6.24 14.58
CA GLY A 126 30.82 -7.24 13.63
C GLY A 126 29.74 -8.13 13.00
N TYR A 127 28.48 -7.67 13.00
CA TYR A 127 27.33 -8.43 12.51
C TYR A 127 26.43 -7.58 11.61
N ASN A 128 25.56 -8.21 10.81
CA ASN A 128 24.73 -7.48 9.85
C ASN A 128 23.58 -6.71 10.52
N ILE A 129 23.26 -5.54 9.97
CA ILE A 129 22.28 -4.62 10.55
C ILE A 129 20.84 -5.17 10.60
N VAL A 130 20.51 -6.13 9.74
CA VAL A 130 19.17 -6.73 9.68
C VAL A 130 18.97 -7.68 10.86
N ASP A 131 19.91 -8.60 11.06
CA ASP A 131 19.86 -9.57 12.17
C ASP A 131 20.13 -8.93 13.53
N LEU A 132 20.85 -7.81 13.57
CA LEU A 132 20.97 -6.99 14.77
C LEU A 132 19.64 -6.28 15.13
N GLY A 133 18.63 -6.35 14.26
CA GLY A 133 17.34 -5.68 14.47
C GLY A 133 17.42 -4.17 14.33
N LEU A 134 18.42 -3.65 13.60
CA LEU A 134 18.59 -2.21 13.40
C LEU A 134 17.71 -1.67 12.27
N VAL A 135 17.19 -2.53 11.40
CA VAL A 135 16.27 -2.17 10.32
C VAL A 135 14.83 -2.42 10.78
N TYR A 136 14.06 -1.34 10.96
CA TYR A 136 12.69 -1.41 11.46
C TYR A 136 11.67 -1.59 10.36
N ASP A 137 11.84 -0.88 9.25
CA ASP A 137 10.93 -0.95 8.12
C ASP A 137 11.65 -0.73 6.79
N VAL A 138 11.14 -1.41 5.76
CA VAL A 138 11.55 -1.25 4.37
C VAL A 138 10.28 -1.21 3.54
N ALA A 139 10.00 -0.06 2.95
CA ALA A 139 8.86 0.15 2.07
C ALA A 139 9.35 0.54 0.68
N ILE A 140 8.66 0.02 -0.34
CA ILE A 140 8.87 0.38 -1.74
C ILE A 140 7.63 1.13 -2.21
N GLU A 141 7.81 2.36 -2.68
CA GLU A 141 6.76 3.14 -3.34
C GLU A 141 6.76 2.91 -4.86
N ASP A 142 5.66 3.33 -5.50
CA ASP A 142 5.55 3.34 -6.95
C ASP A 142 6.69 4.16 -7.57
N GLY A 143 7.33 3.62 -8.61
CA GLY A 143 8.47 4.26 -9.27
C GLY A 143 9.85 3.90 -8.69
N GLY A 144 9.94 2.89 -7.82
CA GLY A 144 11.24 2.34 -7.38
C GLY A 144 11.89 3.12 -6.25
N VAL A 145 11.11 3.86 -5.46
CA VAL A 145 11.63 4.60 -4.30
C VAL A 145 11.64 3.69 -3.08
N ALA A 146 12.84 3.41 -2.56
CA ALA A 146 13.03 2.61 -1.35
C ALA A 146 13.15 3.51 -0.11
N ASN A 147 12.19 3.40 0.79
CA ASN A 147 12.18 4.06 2.07
C ASN A 147 12.62 3.08 3.16
N ILE A 148 13.73 3.37 3.82
CA ILE A 148 14.31 2.52 4.86
C ILE A 148 14.24 3.27 6.18
N THR A 149 13.54 2.70 7.15
CA THR A 149 13.56 3.19 8.53
C THR A 149 14.47 2.30 9.35
N MET A 150 15.53 2.89 9.90
CA MET A 150 16.50 2.18 10.73
C MET A 150 16.85 2.96 12.00
N THR A 151 17.54 2.28 12.91
CA THR A 151 18.04 2.82 14.17
C THR A 151 19.53 2.52 14.32
N THR A 152 20.15 3.04 15.37
CA THR A 152 21.46 2.60 15.86
C THR A 152 21.33 2.13 17.30
N THR A 153 22.24 1.27 17.74
CA THR A 153 22.27 0.75 19.11
C THR A 153 22.37 1.85 20.17
N THR A 154 23.00 2.98 19.85
CA THR A 154 23.10 4.15 20.73
C THR A 154 22.92 5.44 19.95
N ARG A 155 22.23 6.43 20.56
CA ARG A 155 22.05 7.77 19.99
C ARG A 155 23.41 8.46 19.82
N GLY A 156 23.66 9.00 18.63
CA GLY A 156 24.90 9.74 18.35
C GLY A 156 26.13 8.86 18.13
N CYS A 157 25.94 7.59 17.79
CA CYS A 157 27.03 6.69 17.44
C CYS A 157 27.87 7.28 16.27
N PRO A 158 29.21 7.33 16.36
CA PRO A 158 30.05 7.83 15.26
C PRO A 158 29.88 7.02 13.97
N ALA A 159 29.50 5.74 14.08
CA ALA A 159 29.21 4.87 12.94
C ALA A 159 27.85 5.16 12.26
N THR A 160 27.04 6.09 12.78
CA THR A 160 25.70 6.39 12.22
C THR A 160 25.76 6.70 10.71
N ASN A 161 26.70 7.55 10.29
CA ASN A 161 26.82 7.90 8.87
C ASN A 161 27.26 6.70 8.03
N TYR A 162 28.23 5.93 8.52
CA TYR A 162 28.68 4.71 7.86
C TYR A 162 27.54 3.71 7.65
N LEU A 163 26.71 3.48 8.69
CA LEU A 163 25.58 2.57 8.61
C LEU A 163 24.48 3.08 7.67
N LYS A 164 24.17 4.38 7.71
CA LYS A 164 23.19 5.00 6.81
C LYS A 164 23.64 4.95 5.35
N ASP A 165 24.90 5.28 5.09
CA ASP A 165 25.47 5.27 3.75
C ASP A 165 25.55 3.82 3.22
N GLY A 166 26.00 2.88 4.05
CA GLY A 166 26.01 1.46 3.72
C GLY A 166 24.61 0.92 3.41
N ALA A 167 23.60 1.26 4.22
CA ALA A 167 22.21 0.87 3.97
C ALA A 167 21.68 1.46 2.65
N ARG A 168 22.01 2.74 2.39
CA ARG A 168 21.64 3.42 1.15
C ARG A 168 22.25 2.74 -0.07
N ASP A 169 23.55 2.49 -0.05
CA ASP A 169 24.29 1.91 -1.17
C ASP A 169 23.86 0.46 -1.44
N ALA A 170 23.64 -0.32 -0.38
CA ALA A 170 23.14 -1.69 -0.49
C ALA A 170 21.75 -1.73 -1.15
N ALA A 171 20.81 -0.89 -0.70
CA ALA A 171 19.48 -0.82 -1.30
C ALA A 171 19.50 -0.29 -2.74
N TRP A 172 20.35 0.69 -3.04
CA TRP A 172 20.52 1.23 -4.39
C TRP A 172 21.03 0.18 -5.40
N SER A 173 21.77 -0.82 -4.92
CA SER A 173 22.28 -1.90 -5.78
C SER A 173 21.20 -2.87 -6.29
N VAL A 174 19.99 -2.81 -5.73
CA VAL A 174 18.88 -3.70 -6.11
C VAL A 174 18.23 -3.22 -7.40
N VAL A 175 18.08 -4.13 -8.36
CA VAL A 175 17.44 -3.85 -9.65
C VAL A 175 16.00 -3.38 -9.44
N GLY A 176 15.65 -2.23 -10.04
CA GLY A 176 14.32 -1.61 -9.91
C GLY A 176 14.24 -0.53 -8.84
N VAL A 177 15.30 -0.32 -8.05
CA VAL A 177 15.43 0.82 -7.14
C VAL A 177 16.00 2.02 -7.91
N GLU A 178 15.25 3.12 -7.92
CA GLU A 178 15.59 4.38 -8.61
C GLU A 178 15.93 5.50 -7.61
N PHE A 179 15.48 5.39 -6.36
CA PHE A 179 15.81 6.30 -5.27
C PHE A 179 15.83 5.59 -3.94
N VAL A 180 16.70 6.02 -3.02
CA VAL A 180 16.75 5.48 -1.65
C VAL A 180 16.74 6.63 -0.66
N ASP A 181 15.77 6.61 0.25
CA ASP A 181 15.73 7.46 1.43
C ASP A 181 15.95 6.62 2.70
N VAL A 182 16.92 7.03 3.52
CA VAL A 182 17.27 6.34 4.77
C VAL A 182 16.97 7.26 5.95
N LYS A 183 15.89 6.94 6.65
CA LYS A 183 15.43 7.65 7.84
C LYS A 183 15.95 6.96 9.10
N LEU A 184 16.60 7.75 9.95
CA LEU A 184 16.99 7.30 11.28
C LEU A 184 15.87 7.63 12.27
N THR A 185 15.43 6.62 13.03
CA THR A 185 14.49 6.76 14.14
C THR A 185 15.07 6.13 15.40
N TYR A 186 14.64 6.62 16.56
CA TYR A 186 14.94 6.01 17.87
C TYR A 186 13.66 5.62 18.61
N GLU A 187 12.54 5.56 17.87
CA GLU A 187 11.23 5.17 18.34
C GLU A 187 10.71 4.02 17.44
N PRO A 188 10.43 2.83 18.02
CA PRO A 188 10.69 2.44 19.41
C PRO A 188 12.21 2.40 19.73
N PRO A 189 12.61 2.49 21.01
CA PRO A 189 14.01 2.33 21.40
C PRO A 189 14.47 0.91 21.06
N TRP A 190 15.67 0.78 20.52
CA TRP A 190 16.24 -0.52 20.21
C TRP A 190 16.58 -1.29 21.49
N THR A 191 16.28 -2.58 21.51
CA THR A 191 16.67 -3.50 22.58
C THR A 191 17.29 -4.76 21.99
N PRO A 192 18.16 -5.48 22.73
CA PRO A 192 18.71 -6.76 22.26
C PRO A 192 17.65 -7.81 21.90
N GLU A 193 16.42 -7.67 22.39
CA GLU A 193 15.30 -8.53 22.02
C GLU A 193 14.93 -8.44 20.53
N MET A 194 15.27 -7.33 19.88
CA MET A 194 15.06 -7.13 18.44
C MET A 194 16.05 -7.92 17.57
N MET A 195 17.12 -8.45 18.16
CA MET A 195 18.08 -9.28 17.44
C MET A 195 17.50 -10.65 17.08
N SER A 196 17.94 -11.19 15.95
CA SER A 196 17.71 -12.59 15.60
C SER A 196 18.38 -13.53 16.59
N VAL A 197 17.88 -14.77 16.70
CA VAL A 197 18.47 -15.82 17.55
C VAL A 197 19.93 -16.07 17.19
N GLU A 198 20.28 -15.97 15.91
CA GLU A 198 21.63 -16.17 15.40
C GLU A 198 22.57 -15.04 15.81
N ALA A 199 22.11 -13.77 15.74
CA ALA A 199 22.86 -12.62 16.20
C ALA A 199 23.08 -12.65 17.72
N LYS A 200 22.04 -12.96 18.51
CA LYS A 200 22.17 -13.14 19.97
C LYS A 200 23.21 -14.22 20.31
N ARG A 201 23.16 -15.36 19.61
CA ARG A 201 24.12 -16.45 19.80
C ARG A 201 25.54 -16.02 19.42
N HIS A 202 25.71 -15.26 18.33
CA HIS A 202 27.02 -14.74 17.91
C HIS A 202 27.63 -13.81 18.97
N LEU A 203 26.81 -12.96 19.57
CA LEU A 203 27.22 -11.99 20.60
C LEU A 203 27.24 -12.58 22.02
N GLY A 204 26.85 -13.85 22.19
CA GLY A 204 26.84 -14.52 23.50
C GLY A 204 25.74 -14.04 24.45
N ILE A 205 24.64 -13.49 23.95
CA ILE A 205 23.50 -13.00 24.73
C ILE A 205 22.51 -14.16 24.94
N ALA A 206 22.17 -14.50 26.18
CA ALA A 206 21.16 -15.52 26.47
C ALA A 206 19.74 -14.91 26.50
N ASP A 207 18.72 -15.70 26.12
CA ASP A 207 17.32 -15.27 26.25
C ASP A 207 16.96 -15.11 27.73
N GLY A 208 16.66 -13.87 28.15
CA GLY A 208 16.25 -13.53 29.51
C GLY A 208 17.30 -12.79 30.35
N ASP A 209 18.49 -12.51 29.80
CA ASP A 209 19.44 -11.60 30.43
C ASP A 209 18.89 -10.17 30.30
N GLY A 210 18.12 -9.72 31.29
CA GLY A 210 17.52 -8.39 31.31
C GLY A 210 18.56 -7.30 31.14
N TRP A 211 18.48 -6.60 30.01
CA TRP A 211 19.19 -5.35 29.72
C TRP A 211 18.25 -4.16 29.94
#